data_AF-A0AA90T525-F1
#
_entry.id   AF-A0AA90T525-F1
#
_cell.length_a   1.000
_cell.length_b   1.000
_cell.length_c   1.000
_cell.angle_alpha   90.00
_cell.angle_beta   90.00
_cell.angle_gamma   90.00
#
_symmetry.space_group_name_H-M   'P 1'
#
loop_
_entity.id
_entity.type
_entity.pdbx_description
1 polymer ?
#
loop_
_entity_poly.entity_id
_entity_poly.type
_entity_poly.pdbx_seq_one_letter_code
_entity_poly.pdbx_strand_id
1 'polypeptide(L)'
;MKIGKILELIKTDTPAKIAKRADVHLSEKLLRKALNKAGYEYRNSGEKGWYFVGEGDEETVQEQLIYDFATAGKAKANVSTNVNKEPINDTNQRSNVGIKHGKERVKQANEQSAPTIERTNVIRKRSSFDMDVELMKELKIQAIIHDRTVYELVESAVRHYLAELKGK
;
A
#
# COMPACT_ATOMS: atom_id res chain seq x y z
N MET A 1 -14.52 -3.53 3.21
CA MET A 1 -15.17 -3.11 4.46
C MET A 1 -15.78 -1.71 4.28
N LYS A 2 -17.03 -1.50 4.71
CA LYS A 2 -17.69 -0.19 4.72
C LYS A 2 -17.12 0.72 5.82
N ILE A 3 -17.11 2.04 5.59
CA ILE A 3 -16.58 3.02 6.54
C ILE A 3 -17.37 3.00 7.86
N GLY A 4 -18.71 2.94 7.80
CA GLY A 4 -19.55 2.87 9.00
C GLY A 4 -19.19 1.68 9.90
N LYS A 5 -18.93 0.51 9.29
CA LYS A 5 -18.52 -0.68 10.04
C LYS A 5 -17.16 -0.51 10.71
N ILE A 6 -16.23 0.18 10.08
CA ILE A 6 -14.92 0.50 10.67
C ILE A 6 -15.08 1.41 11.88
N LEU A 7 -15.94 2.42 11.80
CA LEU A 7 -16.19 3.35 12.91
C LEU A 7 -16.80 2.63 14.11
N GLU A 8 -17.72 1.70 13.89
CA GLU A 8 -18.24 0.82 14.97
C GLU A 8 -17.13 0.01 15.62
N LEU A 9 -16.26 -0.62 14.83
CA LEU A 9 -15.17 -1.43 15.34
C LEU A 9 -14.16 -0.59 16.14
N ILE A 10 -13.91 0.67 15.74
CA ILE A 10 -12.98 1.58 16.43
C ILE A 10 -13.49 2.00 17.81
N LYS A 11 -14.81 1.90 18.07
CA LYS A 11 -15.36 2.12 19.41
C LYS A 11 -14.95 1.01 20.39
N THR A 12 -14.75 -0.21 19.90
CA THR A 12 -14.42 -1.38 20.74
C THR A 12 -12.93 -1.71 20.77
N ASP A 13 -12.22 -1.50 19.66
CA ASP A 13 -10.82 -1.88 19.50
C ASP A 13 -9.97 -0.72 18.96
N THR A 14 -8.65 -0.84 19.10
CA THR A 14 -7.74 0.19 18.60
C THR A 14 -7.68 0.19 17.05
N PRO A 15 -7.52 1.36 16.41
CA PRO A 15 -7.35 1.44 14.96
C PRO A 15 -6.21 0.55 14.42
N ALA A 16 -5.16 0.34 15.22
CA ALA A 16 -4.04 -0.55 14.90
C ALA A 16 -4.45 -2.02 14.76
N LYS A 17 -5.31 -2.51 15.66
CA LYS A 17 -5.84 -3.88 15.59
C LYS A 17 -6.80 -4.04 14.41
N ILE A 18 -7.69 -3.06 14.24
CA ILE A 18 -8.72 -3.09 13.19
C ILE A 18 -8.09 -3.08 11.81
N ALA A 19 -7.08 -2.25 11.59
CA ALA A 19 -6.36 -2.19 10.32
C ALA A 19 -5.76 -3.56 9.94
N LYS A 20 -5.23 -4.31 10.94
CA LYS A 20 -4.61 -5.62 10.76
C LYS A 20 -5.59 -6.79 10.63
N ARG A 21 -6.90 -6.56 10.83
CA ARG A 21 -7.88 -7.64 10.67
C ARG A 21 -7.90 -8.14 9.24
N ALA A 22 -8.21 -9.43 9.08
CA ALA A 22 -8.28 -10.10 7.79
C ALA A 22 -9.40 -9.55 6.87
N ASP A 23 -10.34 -8.78 7.39
CA ASP A 23 -11.42 -8.16 6.62
C ASP A 23 -11.11 -6.70 6.21
N VAL A 24 -10.04 -6.11 6.75
CA VAL A 24 -9.62 -4.74 6.46
C VAL A 24 -8.31 -4.72 5.65
N HIS A 25 -7.29 -5.50 6.04
CA HIS A 25 -6.00 -5.58 5.34
C HIS A 25 -5.34 -4.21 5.03
N LEU A 26 -5.43 -3.25 5.95
CA LEU A 26 -4.78 -1.94 5.83
C LEU A 26 -3.68 -1.76 6.88
N SER A 27 -2.71 -0.89 6.61
CA SER A 27 -1.86 -0.38 7.69
C SER A 27 -2.64 0.66 8.49
N GLU A 28 -2.35 0.81 9.79
CA GLU A 28 -3.00 1.82 10.63
C GLU A 28 -2.91 3.23 10.03
N LYS A 29 -1.72 3.58 9.52
CA LYS A 29 -1.48 4.87 8.87
C LYS A 29 -2.34 5.05 7.63
N LEU A 30 -2.55 3.99 6.85
CA LEU A 30 -3.37 4.05 5.64
C LEU A 30 -4.86 4.12 5.98
N LEU A 31 -5.30 3.38 7.01
CA LEU A 31 -6.65 3.43 7.54
C LEU A 31 -7.01 4.86 8.00
N ARG A 32 -6.14 5.47 8.81
CA ARG A 32 -6.33 6.86 9.27
C ARG A 32 -6.39 7.86 8.11
N LYS A 33 -5.52 7.70 7.10
CA LYS A 33 -5.55 8.53 5.89
C LYS A 33 -6.82 8.33 5.07
N ALA A 34 -7.32 7.11 4.99
CA ALA A 34 -8.55 6.79 4.28
C ALA A 34 -9.76 7.44 4.97
N LEU A 35 -9.84 7.35 6.31
CA LEU A 35 -10.85 8.05 7.10
C LEU A 35 -10.78 9.58 6.91
N ASN A 36 -9.59 10.18 6.98
CA ASN A 36 -9.42 11.61 6.71
C ASN A 36 -9.90 12.01 5.30
N LYS A 37 -9.59 11.21 4.28
CA LYS A 37 -10.05 11.48 2.91
C LYS A 37 -11.55 11.28 2.72
N ALA A 38 -12.16 10.40 3.52
CA ALA A 38 -13.60 10.24 3.57
C ALA A 38 -14.30 11.38 4.34
N GLY A 39 -13.55 12.36 4.87
CA GLY A 39 -14.12 13.49 5.61
C GLY A 39 -14.24 13.25 7.11
N TYR A 40 -13.59 12.22 7.66
CA TYR A 40 -13.57 11.99 9.10
C TYR A 40 -12.31 12.58 9.73
N GLU A 41 -12.47 13.32 10.82
CA GLU A 41 -11.36 13.85 11.60
C GLU A 41 -11.34 13.21 13.00
N TYR A 42 -10.15 12.83 13.43
CA TYR A 42 -9.95 12.31 14.77
C TYR A 42 -9.70 13.44 15.77
N ARG A 43 -10.61 13.60 16.72
CA ARG A 43 -10.52 14.61 17.78
C ARG A 43 -9.94 14.00 19.05
N ASN A 44 -8.89 14.62 19.58
CA ASN A 44 -8.28 14.30 20.87
C ASN A 44 -8.75 15.19 22.01
N SER A 45 -9.46 16.29 21.69
CA SER A 45 -10.00 17.23 22.67
C SER A 45 -11.49 16.95 22.86
N GLY A 46 -11.95 16.94 24.11
CA GLY A 46 -13.33 16.57 24.45
C GLY A 46 -13.57 15.06 24.35
N GLU A 47 -14.72 14.68 23.81
CA GLU A 47 -15.02 13.27 23.51
C GLU A 47 -14.07 12.76 22.43
N LYS A 48 -13.27 11.77 22.80
CA LYS A 48 -12.25 11.21 21.92
C LYS A 48 -12.91 10.31 20.88
N GLY A 49 -12.75 10.65 19.61
CA GLY A 49 -13.44 9.92 18.55
C GLY A 49 -13.13 10.41 17.14
N TRP A 50 -13.69 9.69 16.17
CA TRP A 50 -13.75 10.09 14.78
C TRP A 50 -15.08 10.79 14.52
N TYR A 51 -15.01 11.98 13.94
CA TYR A 51 -16.17 12.82 13.67
C TYR A 51 -16.20 13.17 12.19
N PHE A 52 -17.38 13.10 11.58
CA PHE A 52 -17.55 13.55 10.22
C PHE A 52 -17.49 15.09 10.18
N VAL A 53 -16.59 15.61 9.34
CA VAL A 53 -16.36 17.05 9.10
C VAL A 53 -16.36 17.38 7.61
N GLY A 54 -16.65 16.39 6.75
CA GLY A 54 -16.72 16.54 5.30
C GLY A 54 -18.00 17.21 4.83
N GLU A 55 -18.01 17.59 3.55
CA GLU A 55 -19.22 18.06 2.88
C GLU A 55 -20.04 16.87 2.38
N GLY A 56 -21.35 16.89 2.63
CA GLY A 56 -22.30 15.88 2.17
C GLY A 56 -23.04 15.17 3.29
N ASP A 57 -23.74 14.10 2.91
CA ASP A 57 -24.47 13.24 3.84
C ASP A 57 -23.53 12.16 4.43
N GLU A 58 -23.46 12.12 5.76
CA GLU A 58 -22.61 11.19 6.49
C GLU A 58 -23.00 9.74 6.20
N GLU A 59 -24.30 9.44 6.13
CA GLU A 59 -24.82 8.08 5.92
C GLU A 59 -24.33 7.52 4.57
N THR A 60 -24.40 8.34 3.52
CA THR A 60 -23.86 8.01 2.20
C THR A 60 -22.36 7.70 2.23
N VAL A 61 -21.57 8.46 3.00
CA VAL A 61 -20.13 8.21 3.15
C VAL A 61 -19.87 6.94 3.95
N GLN A 62 -20.64 6.65 4.99
CA GLN A 62 -20.50 5.44 5.80
C GLN A 62 -20.75 4.16 4.99
N GLU A 63 -21.60 4.23 3.97
CA GLU A 63 -21.90 3.12 3.05
C GLU A 63 -20.77 2.83 2.04
N GLN A 64 -19.83 3.76 1.83
CA GLN A 64 -18.72 3.59 0.91
C GLN A 64 -17.62 2.68 1.47
N LEU A 65 -16.84 2.07 0.57
CA LEU A 65 -15.73 1.20 0.95
C LEU A 65 -14.51 2.02 1.35
N ILE A 66 -13.87 1.64 2.46
CA ILE A 66 -12.64 2.30 2.92
C ILE A 66 -11.51 2.26 1.88
N TYR A 67 -11.53 1.27 0.98
CA TYR A 67 -10.52 1.04 -0.05
C TYR A 67 -10.49 2.12 -1.12
N ASP A 68 -11.63 2.74 -1.42
CA ASP A 68 -11.76 3.83 -2.39
C ASP A 68 -10.94 5.05 -1.94
N PHE A 69 -10.81 5.21 -0.62
CA PHE A 69 -10.04 6.27 0.02
C PHE A 69 -8.60 5.85 0.35
N ALA A 70 -8.32 4.55 0.45
CA ALA A 70 -7.02 4.00 0.83
C ALA A 70 -5.95 4.09 -0.28
N THR A 71 -6.22 4.73 -1.41
CA THR A 71 -5.26 4.87 -2.52
C THR A 71 -4.00 5.63 -2.11
N ALA A 72 -2.84 5.03 -2.38
CA ALA A 72 -1.53 5.65 -2.24
C ALA A 72 -1.36 6.70 -3.36
N GLY A 73 -1.60 7.97 -3.03
CA GLY A 73 -1.07 9.11 -3.77
C GLY A 73 -1.48 9.26 -5.24
N LYS A 74 -2.60 9.92 -5.48
CA LYS A 74 -2.55 11.18 -6.25
C LYS A 74 -3.13 12.25 -5.35
N ALA A 75 -2.33 13.26 -5.04
CA ALA A 75 -2.82 14.45 -4.35
C ALA A 75 -3.98 15.01 -5.19
N LYS A 76 -5.19 15.04 -4.63
CA LYS A 76 -6.25 15.87 -5.17
C LYS A 76 -5.87 17.30 -4.80
N ALA A 77 -5.77 18.15 -5.83
CA ALA A 77 -5.46 19.56 -5.71
C ALA A 77 -6.36 20.22 -4.66
N ASN A 78 -5.75 20.91 -3.70
CA ASN A 78 -6.51 21.77 -2.81
C ASN A 78 -6.66 23.12 -3.54
N VAL A 79 -7.84 23.37 -4.08
CA VAL A 79 -8.26 24.72 -4.48
C VAL A 79 -8.45 25.50 -3.19
N SER A 80 -7.63 26.53 -2.99
CA SER A 80 -7.97 27.61 -2.08
C SER A 80 -7.60 28.94 -2.73
N THR A 81 -8.60 29.80 -2.80
CA THR A 81 -8.61 31.13 -3.39
C THR A 81 -7.72 32.12 -2.64
N ASN A 82 -6.93 32.87 -3.42
CA ASN A 82 -6.37 34.21 -3.18
C ASN A 82 -5.28 34.40 -2.10
N VAL A 83 -4.06 34.79 -2.50
CA VAL A 83 -3.56 36.20 -2.55
C VAL A 83 -2.08 36.21 -3.03
N ASN A 84 -1.82 37.03 -4.05
CA ASN A 84 -0.56 37.51 -4.64
C ASN A 84 0.79 37.17 -3.96
N LYS A 85 1.71 36.60 -4.76
CA LYS A 85 3.04 37.17 -5.13
C LYS A 85 3.77 36.23 -6.12
N GLU A 86 4.06 36.74 -7.31
CA GLU A 86 5.00 36.15 -8.29
C GLU A 86 6.48 36.47 -7.93
N PRO A 87 7.50 36.09 -8.73
CA PRO A 87 7.89 34.72 -9.09
C PRO A 87 9.42 34.52 -8.93
N ILE A 88 9.93 33.35 -8.53
CA ILE A 88 11.36 33.08 -8.69
C ILE A 88 11.71 31.57 -8.85
N ASN A 89 11.99 31.25 -10.11
CA ASN A 89 13.00 30.33 -10.67
C ASN A 89 13.45 29.07 -9.90
N ASP A 90 12.93 27.94 -10.37
CA ASP A 90 13.54 26.62 -10.23
C ASP A 90 14.93 26.56 -10.88
N THR A 91 15.94 26.17 -10.11
CA THR A 91 17.13 25.50 -10.63
C THR A 91 17.44 24.33 -9.70
N ASN A 92 17.15 23.13 -10.20
CA ASN A 92 17.54 21.86 -9.63
C ASN A 92 19.06 21.82 -9.42
N GLN A 93 19.51 21.73 -8.17
CA GLN A 93 20.79 21.11 -7.86
C GLN A 93 20.63 20.02 -6.80
N ARG A 94 21.09 18.85 -7.23
CA ARG A 94 21.17 17.56 -6.58
C ARG A 94 22.37 17.56 -5.65
N SER A 95 22.21 17.17 -4.38
CA SER A 95 23.32 16.59 -3.62
C SER A 95 22.81 15.69 -2.49
N ASN A 96 23.06 14.39 -2.67
CA ASN A 96 23.05 13.37 -1.63
C ASN A 96 24.23 13.55 -0.68
N VAL A 97 23.99 13.65 0.62
CA VAL A 97 24.85 13.22 1.73
C VAL A 97 23.86 12.97 2.89
N GLY A 98 23.68 11.80 3.52
CA GLY A 98 24.60 10.74 3.87
C GLY A 98 24.68 10.68 5.39
N ILE A 99 23.78 9.93 6.06
CA ILE A 99 24.00 9.51 7.46
C ILE A 99 23.52 8.05 7.63
N LYS A 100 24.50 7.18 7.88
CA LYS A 100 24.35 5.81 8.39
C LYS A 100 24.45 5.83 9.92
N HIS A 101 23.70 4.92 10.58
CA HIS A 101 23.95 4.12 11.80
C HIS A 101 22.55 3.74 12.38
N GLY A 102 22.02 2.52 12.22
CA GLY A 102 22.33 1.28 12.97
C GLY A 102 21.55 1.29 14.30
N LYS A 103 20.66 0.37 14.70
CA LYS A 103 20.52 -1.11 14.55
C LYS A 103 19.04 -1.49 14.76
N GLU A 104 18.44 -2.31 13.89
CA GLU A 104 18.14 -3.74 14.09
C GLU A 104 16.97 -4.09 15.06
N ARG A 105 15.81 -4.42 14.47
CA ARG A 105 14.98 -5.63 14.75
C ARG A 105 13.74 -5.59 13.84
N VAL A 106 13.77 -6.35 12.74
CA VAL A 106 12.64 -6.51 11.81
C VAL A 106 12.30 -8.00 11.72
N LYS A 107 11.18 -8.41 12.32
CA LYS A 107 10.57 -9.72 12.10
C LYS A 107 9.36 -9.57 11.20
N GLN A 108 9.61 -9.92 9.94
CA GLN A 108 8.78 -10.70 9.00
C GLN A 108 7.27 -10.44 8.95
N ALA A 109 6.90 -9.83 7.82
CA ALA A 109 5.57 -9.82 7.21
C ALA A 109 5.16 -11.25 6.81
N ASN A 110 3.97 -11.67 7.22
CA ASN A 110 2.70 -11.60 6.47
C ASN A 110 2.59 -12.71 5.42
N GLU A 111 1.79 -13.71 5.80
CA GLU A 111 1.46 -14.89 5.04
C GLU A 111 0.38 -14.60 4.01
N GLN A 112 0.63 -15.17 2.84
CA GLN A 112 -0.26 -15.31 1.70
C GLN A 112 -1.10 -16.57 1.93
N SER A 113 -2.42 -16.47 1.88
CA SER A 113 -3.35 -17.60 1.72
C SER A 113 -3.68 -17.71 0.22
N ALA A 114 -2.93 -18.50 -0.57
CA ALA A 114 -2.92 -19.96 -0.75
C ALA A 114 -3.80 -20.39 -1.94
N PRO A 115 -3.24 -21.19 -2.85
CA PRO A 115 -3.70 -22.54 -3.06
C PRO A 115 -2.80 -23.49 -2.26
N THR A 116 -3.39 -24.55 -1.73
CA THR A 116 -2.72 -25.63 -1.03
C THR A 116 -1.68 -26.28 -1.95
N ILE A 117 -0.42 -25.89 -1.79
CA ILE A 117 0.73 -26.62 -2.30
C ILE A 117 1.64 -26.85 -1.09
N GLU A 118 1.89 -28.13 -0.81
CA GLU A 118 2.79 -28.62 0.22
C GLU A 118 4.06 -27.76 0.28
N ARG A 119 4.22 -27.02 1.37
CA ARG A 119 5.41 -26.17 1.56
C ARG A 119 6.59 -27.07 1.89
N THR A 120 7.26 -27.59 0.87
CA THR A 120 8.65 -28.01 1.00
C THR A 120 9.45 -26.81 1.50
N ASN A 121 10.33 -27.01 2.47
CA ASN A 121 11.18 -25.95 3.04
C ASN A 121 12.22 -25.48 2.00
N VAL A 122 11.78 -24.73 0.99
CA VAL A 122 12.66 -24.19 -0.05
C VAL A 122 13.39 -22.97 0.51
N ILE A 123 14.69 -23.11 0.71
CA ILE A 123 15.59 -22.01 1.07
C ILE A 123 15.71 -21.08 -0.14
N ARG A 124 15.38 -19.80 0.02
CA ARG A 124 15.40 -18.79 -1.05
C ARG A 124 16.43 -17.70 -0.75
N LYS A 125 17.17 -17.28 -1.78
CA LYS A 125 18.05 -16.09 -1.74
C LYS A 125 17.47 -15.00 -2.64
N ARG A 126 17.56 -13.74 -2.20
CA ARG A 126 17.13 -12.58 -2.98
C ARG A 126 18.26 -12.17 -3.93
N SER A 127 17.91 -12.01 -5.21
CA SER A 127 18.80 -11.45 -6.22
C SER A 127 18.19 -10.15 -6.75
N SER A 128 19.05 -9.15 -6.98
CA SER A 128 18.68 -7.88 -7.60
C SER A 128 19.34 -7.80 -8.97
N PHE A 129 18.60 -7.36 -9.97
CA PHE A 129 19.06 -7.21 -11.34
C PHE A 129 18.30 -6.06 -11.99
N ASP A 130 18.96 -5.35 -12.89
CA ASP A 130 18.31 -4.35 -13.72
C ASP A 130 17.55 -5.04 -14.85
N MET A 131 16.31 -4.60 -15.09
CA MET A 131 15.49 -5.07 -16.20
C MET A 131 15.00 -3.87 -17.00
N ASP A 132 14.86 -4.11 -18.30
CA ASP A 132 14.18 -3.17 -19.17
C ASP A 132 12.77 -2.83 -18.64
N VAL A 133 12.40 -1.55 -18.77
CA VAL A 133 11.16 -1.02 -18.20
C VAL A 133 9.94 -1.61 -18.90
N GLU A 134 10.00 -1.84 -20.21
CA GLU A 134 8.91 -2.42 -20.98
C GLU A 134 8.76 -3.91 -20.66
N LEU A 135 9.88 -4.62 -20.56
CA LEU A 135 9.89 -6.02 -20.15
C LEU A 135 9.26 -6.21 -18.76
N MET A 136 9.58 -5.35 -17.79
CA MET A 136 8.98 -5.40 -16.46
C MET A 136 7.46 -5.14 -16.47
N LYS A 137 6.98 -4.24 -17.35
CA LYS A 137 5.54 -3.98 -17.48
C LYS A 137 4.83 -5.21 -18.05
N GLU A 138 5.37 -5.79 -19.12
CA GLU A 138 4.83 -7.00 -19.72
C GLU A 138 4.77 -8.13 -18.70
N LEU A 139 5.86 -8.35 -17.94
CA LEU A 139 5.89 -9.40 -16.93
C LEU A 139 4.82 -9.21 -15.84
N LYS A 140 4.51 -7.96 -15.47
CA LYS A 140 3.43 -7.67 -14.52
C LYS A 140 2.05 -7.94 -15.10
N ILE A 141 1.84 -7.63 -16.38
CA ILE A 141 0.59 -7.95 -17.08
C ILE A 141 0.40 -9.47 -17.12
N GLN A 142 1.41 -10.21 -17.54
CA GLN A 142 1.39 -11.68 -17.57
C GLN A 142 1.18 -12.29 -16.18
N ALA A 143 1.78 -11.71 -15.14
CA ALA A 143 1.58 -12.14 -13.76
C ALA A 143 0.09 -12.06 -13.35
N ILE A 144 -0.58 -10.95 -13.71
CA ILE A 144 -2.02 -10.78 -13.45
C ILE A 144 -2.85 -11.77 -14.26
N ILE A 145 -2.57 -11.91 -15.56
CA ILE A 145 -3.34 -12.82 -16.45
C ILE A 145 -3.26 -14.27 -15.97
N HIS A 146 -2.10 -14.69 -15.46
CA HIS A 146 -1.85 -16.06 -15.05
C HIS A 146 -2.03 -16.32 -13.55
N ASP A 147 -2.54 -15.37 -12.77
CA ASP A 147 -2.66 -15.46 -11.31
C ASP A 147 -1.37 -15.92 -10.62
N ARG A 148 -0.22 -15.45 -11.13
CA ARG A 148 1.13 -15.77 -10.63
C ARG A 148 1.86 -14.51 -10.21
N THR A 149 2.89 -14.66 -9.39
CA THR A 149 3.81 -13.57 -9.09
C THR A 149 4.86 -13.41 -10.19
N VAL A 150 5.38 -12.19 -10.33
CA VAL A 150 6.54 -11.88 -11.19
C VAL A 150 7.72 -12.83 -10.87
N TYR A 151 7.92 -13.16 -9.60
CA TYR A 151 9.00 -14.07 -9.17
C TYR A 151 8.82 -15.49 -9.70
N GLU A 152 7.60 -16.04 -9.64
CA GLU A 152 7.30 -17.38 -10.15
C GLU A 152 7.47 -17.45 -11.67
N LEU A 153 7.06 -16.41 -12.39
CA LEU A 153 7.29 -16.32 -13.84
C LEU A 153 8.77 -16.30 -14.18
N VAL A 154 9.56 -15.43 -13.52
CA VAL A 154 11.00 -15.36 -13.72
C VAL A 154 11.68 -16.68 -13.34
N GLU A 155 11.34 -17.26 -12.20
CA GLU A 155 11.93 -18.52 -11.75
C GLU A 155 11.62 -19.66 -12.73
N SER A 156 10.39 -19.76 -13.23
CA SER A 156 10.00 -20.73 -14.25
C SER A 156 10.79 -20.53 -15.54
N ALA A 157 10.89 -19.29 -16.02
CA ALA A 157 11.63 -18.98 -17.25
C ALA A 157 13.13 -19.31 -17.12
N VAL A 158 13.75 -18.95 -16.00
CA VAL A 158 15.17 -19.26 -15.72
C VAL A 158 15.39 -20.77 -15.62
N ARG A 159 14.50 -21.51 -14.94
CA ARG A 159 14.59 -22.97 -14.84
C ARG A 159 14.46 -23.63 -16.22
N HIS A 160 13.53 -23.17 -17.04
CA HIS A 160 13.34 -23.67 -18.40
C HIS A 160 14.60 -23.43 -19.24
N TYR A 161 15.10 -22.20 -19.27
CA TYR A 161 16.32 -21.84 -20.00
C TYR A 161 17.53 -22.68 -19.57
N LEU A 162 17.71 -22.90 -18.26
CA LEU A 162 18.79 -23.75 -17.74
C LEU A 162 18.60 -25.23 -18.08
N ALA A 163 17.37 -25.73 -18.14
CA ALA A 163 17.09 -27.11 -18.56
C ALA A 163 17.41 -27.31 -20.04
N GLU A 164 17.05 -26.35 -20.90
CA GLU A 164 17.39 -26.36 -22.33
C GLU A 164 18.91 -26.36 -22.56
N LEU A 165 19.67 -25.63 -21.74
CA LEU A 165 21.13 -25.63 -21.80
C LEU A 165 21.77 -26.95 -21.36
N LYS A 166 21.10 -27.72 -20.49
CA LYS A 166 21.60 -29.03 -20.01
C LYS A 166 21.16 -30.20 -20.90
N GLY A 167 20.09 -30.02 -21.67
CA GLY A 167 19.54 -31.00 -22.60
C GLY A 167 20.11 -30.90 -24.02
N LYS A 168 21.18 -30.11 -24.21
CA LYS A 168 22.01 -30.05 -25.41
C LYS A 168 23.42 -30.50 -25.10
#